data_AF-A0A966J676-F1
#
_entry.id   AF-A0A966J676-F1
#
_cell.length_a   1.000
_cell.length_b   1.000
_cell.length_c   1.000
_cell.angle_alpha   90.00
_cell.angle_beta   90.00
_cell.angle_gamma   90.00
#
_symmetry.space_group_name_H-M   'P 1'
#
loop_
_entity.id
_entity.type
_entity.pdbx_description
1 polymer ?
#
loop_
_entity_poly.entity_id
_entity_poly.type
_entity_poly.pdbx_seq_one_letter_code
_entity_poly.pdbx_strand_id
1 'polypeptide(L)'
;MRPIDGIAGVIGSDELRRSGEHLASLQTSTGMIPWFPGGHCDPWNHVESAMALDLVGLHAEAAHAYDWLVATQRGDGSWHN
;
A
#
# COMPACT_ATOMS: atom_id res chain seq x y z
N MET A 1 13.72 0.09 -3.87
CA MET A 1 13.68 0.14 -5.36
C MET A 1 13.85 1.60 -5.79
N ARG A 2 14.24 1.94 -7.03
CA ARG A 2 14.20 3.36 -7.46
C ARG A 2 12.74 3.74 -7.77
N PRO A 3 12.23 4.91 -7.34
CA PRO A 3 10.89 5.38 -7.72
C PRO A 3 10.73 5.50 -9.24
N ILE A 4 9.52 5.25 -9.75
CA ILE A 4 9.25 5.38 -11.19
C ILE A 4 8.95 6.82 -11.59
N ASP A 5 9.29 7.17 -12.84
CA ASP A 5 9.20 8.55 -13.35
C ASP A 5 7.82 8.88 -14.01
N GLY A 6 6.84 7.98 -13.94
CA GLY A 6 5.52 8.17 -14.58
C GLY A 6 5.44 7.70 -16.04
N ILE A 7 4.30 7.97 -16.68
CA ILE A 7 4.01 7.64 -18.08
C ILE A 7 3.70 8.94 -18.82
N ALA A 8 4.53 9.27 -19.81
CA ALA A 8 4.42 10.52 -20.57
C ALA A 8 3.02 10.69 -21.20
N GLY A 9 2.40 11.85 -20.96
CA GLY A 9 1.05 12.16 -21.45
C GLY A 9 -0.10 11.49 -20.68
N VAL A 10 0.20 10.72 -19.63
CA VAL A 10 -0.80 10.02 -18.81
C VAL A 10 -0.70 10.42 -17.33
N ILE A 11 0.47 10.25 -16.71
CA ILE A 11 0.69 10.54 -15.28
C ILE A 11 2.15 10.91 -15.02
N GLY A 12 2.40 11.99 -14.28
CA GLY A 12 3.75 12.41 -13.88
C GLY A 12 4.25 11.80 -12.57
N SER A 13 5.56 11.86 -12.31
CA SER A 13 6.15 11.39 -11.05
C SER A 13 5.55 12.05 -9.81
N ASP A 14 5.23 13.35 -9.89
CA ASP A 14 4.61 14.07 -8.77
C ASP A 14 3.17 13.62 -8.52
N GLU A 15 2.43 13.24 -9.56
CA GLU A 15 1.09 12.66 -9.41
C GLU A 15 1.16 11.28 -8.77
N LEU A 16 2.09 10.44 -9.22
CA LEU A 16 2.34 9.14 -8.58
C LEU A 16 2.70 9.30 -7.12
N ARG A 17 3.64 10.19 -6.80
CA ARG A 17 4.07 10.44 -5.41
C ARG A 17 2.92 10.94 -4.55
N ARG A 18 2.07 11.86 -5.04
CA ARG A 18 0.87 12.30 -4.32
C ARG A 18 -0.12 11.16 -4.06
N SER A 19 -0.32 10.26 -5.01
CA SER A 19 -1.15 9.07 -4.81
C SER A 19 -0.57 8.15 -3.73
N GLY A 20 0.76 7.96 -3.71
CA GLY A 20 1.45 7.22 -2.66
C GLY A 20 1.31 7.85 -1.28
N GLU A 21 1.54 9.16 -1.19
CA GLU A 21 1.38 9.93 0.05
C GLU A 21 -0.07 9.86 0.58
N HIS A 22 -1.07 9.81 -0.32
CA HIS A 22 -2.45 9.58 0.06
C HIS A 22 -2.65 8.17 0.66
N LEU A 23 -2.15 7.11 0.02
CA LEU A 23 -2.20 5.76 0.58
C LEU A 23 -1.52 5.67 1.95
N ALA A 24 -0.33 6.27 2.10
CA ALA A 24 0.39 6.32 3.36
C ALA A 24 -0.41 7.04 4.45
N SER A 25 -1.17 8.09 4.09
CA SER A 25 -2.04 8.79 5.05
C SER A 25 -3.20 7.95 5.59
N LEU A 26 -3.58 6.87 4.89
CA LEU A 26 -4.60 5.93 5.32
C LEU A 26 -4.03 4.80 6.18
N GLN A 27 -2.72 4.59 6.15
CA GLN A 27 -2.06 3.52 6.89
C GLN A 27 -2.25 3.70 8.40
N THR A 28 -2.73 2.64 9.05
CA THR A 28 -2.91 2.61 10.50
C THR A 28 -1.63 2.19 11.22
N SER A 29 -1.62 2.29 12.56
CA SER A 29 -0.48 1.87 13.38
C SER A 29 -0.17 0.38 13.31
N THR A 30 -1.08 -0.46 12.80
CA THR A 30 -0.84 -1.91 12.60
C THR A 30 -0.26 -2.22 11.22
N GLY A 31 -0.10 -1.21 10.37
CA GLY A 31 0.34 -1.36 8.98
C GLY A 31 -0.82 -1.52 7.98
N MET A 32 -2.03 -1.83 8.45
CA MET A 32 -3.25 -1.96 7.61
C MET A 32 -3.55 -0.68 6.84
N ILE A 33 -3.90 -0.81 5.55
CA ILE A 33 -4.34 0.28 4.68
C ILE A 33 -5.78 -0.01 4.24
N PRO A 34 -6.79 0.70 4.76
CA PRO A 34 -8.19 0.50 4.38
C PRO A 34 -8.52 1.17 3.04
N TRP A 35 -9.66 0.79 2.45
CA TRP A 35 -10.15 1.36 1.19
C TRP A 35 -10.35 2.88 1.27
N PHE A 36 -10.77 3.37 2.44
CA PHE A 36 -10.99 4.77 2.77
C PHE A 36 -10.94 4.93 4.30
N PRO A 37 -10.87 6.18 4.84
CA PRO A 37 -10.80 6.39 6.29
C PRO A 37 -11.94 5.70 7.06
N GLY A 38 -11.59 4.78 7.96
CA GLY A 38 -12.54 3.99 8.76
C GLY A 38 -13.31 2.92 7.98
N GLY A 39 -12.96 2.67 6.72
CA GLY A 39 -13.57 1.67 5.86
C GLY A 39 -13.05 0.24 6.07
N HIS A 40 -13.57 -0.67 5.25
CA HIS A 40 -13.10 -2.05 5.19
C HIS A 40 -11.67 -2.15 4.65
N CYS A 41 -11.01 -3.23 5.01
CA CYS A 41 -9.71 -3.62 4.48
C CYS A 41 -9.75 -5.09 4.12
N ASP A 42 -9.29 -5.42 2.93
CA ASP A 42 -9.10 -6.79 2.46
C ASP A 42 -7.65 -7.01 2.05
N PRO A 43 -7.14 -8.25 2.13
CA PRO A 43 -5.74 -8.55 1.81
C PRO A 43 -5.33 -8.17 0.37
N TRP A 44 -6.26 -8.16 -0.59
CA TRP A 44 -5.97 -7.84 -1.98
C TRP A 44 -5.80 -6.33 -2.19
N ASN A 45 -6.77 -5.53 -1.78
CA ASN A 45 -6.64 -4.06 -1.86
C ASN A 45 -5.44 -3.55 -1.05
N HIS A 46 -5.20 -4.17 0.10
CA HIS A 46 -4.08 -3.84 0.95
C HIS A 46 -2.72 -4.14 0.28
N VAL A 47 -2.56 -5.32 -0.35
CA VAL A 47 -1.29 -5.65 -1.03
C VAL A 47 -1.04 -4.76 -2.25
N GLU A 48 -2.07 -4.39 -3.01
CA GLU A 48 -1.95 -3.43 -4.12
C GLU A 48 -1.47 -2.06 -3.62
N SER A 49 -1.97 -1.62 -2.46
CA SER A 49 -1.51 -0.38 -1.81
C SER A 49 -0.05 -0.48 -1.38
N ALA A 50 0.36 -1.60 -0.79
CA ALA A 50 1.76 -1.85 -0.41
C ALA A 50 2.71 -1.81 -1.63
N MET A 51 2.29 -2.39 -2.77
CA MET A 51 3.05 -2.32 -4.02
C MET A 51 3.17 -0.89 -4.56
N ALA A 52 2.09 -0.11 -4.48
CA ALA A 52 2.09 1.28 -4.91
C ALA A 52 3.03 2.15 -4.06
N LEU A 53 3.05 1.94 -2.74
CA LEU A 53 3.98 2.61 -1.82
C LEU A 53 5.45 2.32 -2.19
N ASP A 54 5.79 1.07 -2.50
CA ASP A 54 7.17 0.71 -2.87
C ASP A 54 7.60 1.37 -4.19
N LEU A 55 6.68 1.41 -5.17
CA LEU A 55 6.90 1.97 -6.50
C LEU A 55 7.16 3.49 -6.50
N VAL A 56 6.66 4.20 -5.49
CA VAL A 56 6.87 5.65 -5.33
C VAL A 56 7.93 6.00 -4.28
N GLY A 57 8.63 4.99 -3.73
CA GLY A 57 9.75 5.19 -2.82
C GLY A 57 9.40 5.21 -1.33
N LEU A 58 8.14 4.97 -0.97
CA LEU A 58 7.66 4.90 0.42
C LEU A 58 7.89 3.49 0.98
N HIS A 59 9.16 3.10 1.03
CA HIS A 59 9.57 1.72 1.32
C HIS A 59 9.29 1.29 2.76
N ALA A 60 9.33 2.23 3.71
CA ALA A 60 9.07 1.92 5.11
C ALA A 60 7.58 1.59 5.34
N GLU A 61 6.71 2.39 4.72
CA GLU A 61 5.26 2.22 4.73
C GLU A 61 4.87 0.93 4.01
N ALA A 62 5.50 0.64 2.87
CA ALA A 62 5.31 -0.62 2.14
C ALA A 62 5.69 -1.84 3.00
N ALA A 63 6.87 -1.81 3.64
CA ALA A 63 7.31 -2.88 4.53
C ALA A 63 6.33 -3.11 5.69
N HIS A 64 5.88 -2.04 6.33
CA HIS A 64 4.90 -2.12 7.41
C HIS A 64 3.55 -2.68 6.94
N ALA A 65 3.13 -2.37 5.71
CA ALA A 65 1.95 -2.97 5.10
C ALA A 65 2.15 -4.48 4.87
N TYR A 66 3.31 -4.93 4.40
CA TYR A 66 3.59 -6.36 4.27
C TYR A 66 3.63 -7.08 5.62
N ASP A 67 4.14 -6.44 6.68
CA ASP A 67 4.13 -6.99 8.03
C ASP A 67 2.70 -7.27 8.52
N TRP A 68 1.73 -6.42 8.17
CA TRP A 68 0.31 -6.67 8.46
C TRP A 68 -0.22 -7.93 7.76
N LEU A 69 0.16 -8.18 6.51
CA LEU A 69 -0.23 -9.41 5.80
C LEU A 69 0.35 -10.65 6.47
N VAL A 70 1.62 -10.61 6.89
CA VAL A 70 2.25 -11.70 7.63
C VAL A 70 1.53 -11.94 8.96
N ALA A 71 1.21 -10.88 9.70
CA ALA A 71 0.55 -10.98 11.00
C ALA A 71 -0.90 -11.49 10.92
N THR A 72 -1.57 -11.33 9.78
CA THR A 72 -2.99 -11.69 9.60
C THR A 72 -3.20 -12.95 8.75
N GLN A 73 -2.13 -13.54 8.20
CA GLN A 73 -2.21 -14.80 7.48
C GLN A 73 -2.63 -15.93 8.42
N ARG A 74 -3.57 -16.77 7.95
CA ARG A 74 -4.03 -17.97 8.67
C ARG A 74 -3.00 -19.08 8.56
N GLY A 75 -3.08 -20.07 9.46
CA GLY A 75 -2.15 -21.20 9.48
C GLY A 75 -2.20 -22.10 8.23
N ASP A 76 -3.25 -21.99 7.40
CA ASP A 76 -3.36 -22.69 6.11
C ASP A 76 -2.83 -21.86 4.93
N GLY A 77 -2.26 -20.69 5.19
CA GLY A 77 -1.70 -19.76 4.20
C GLY A 77 -2.72 -18.81 3.58
N SER A 78 -4.01 -18.93 3.92
CA SER A 78 -5.06 -18.03 3.42
C SER A 78 -5.16 -16.73 4.23
N TRP A 79 -5.91 -15.76 3.70
CA TRP A 79 -6.39 -14.60 4.42
C TRP A 79 -7.91 -14.60 4.43
N HIS A 80 -8.52 -14.04 5.48
CA HIS A 80 -9.96 -13.81 5.52
C HIS A 80 -10.33 -12.50 4.84
N ASN A 81 -11.58 -12.39 4.43
CA ASN A 81 -12.25 -11.13 4.16
C ASN A 81 -13.67 -11.20 4.73
#